data_AF-A0A346QZY0-F1
#
_entry.id   AF-A0A346QZY0-F1
#
_cell.length_a   1.000
_cell.length_b   1.000
_cell.length_c   1.000
_cell.angle_alpha   90.00
_cell.angle_beta   90.00
_cell.angle_gamma   90.00
#
_symmetry.space_group_name_H-M   'P 1'
#
loop_
_entity.id
_entity.type
_entity.pdbx_description
1 polymer ?
#
loop_
_entity_poly.entity_id
_entity_poly.type
_entity_poly.pdbx_seq_one_letter_code
_entity_poly.pdbx_strand_id
1 'polypeptide(L)'
;MKSIDIEDLVHWALRDQAVGHDLSEGGFGPEGLRSSWHSVETILQLGTRVDTFGRANGKGTMHPDAVLVGEALRGMDEHERRLVLGYGMAGTRPDWDYEPELRPFIGANGKPEVVKRVERGQRGLRDVPHRCDLELRPSLEVVAHAWSIYRDWRFALAFLAALLRPRLTSHAVTGPRAPFEPWLGMGISDLIEELMEQGQGAGRQGTVSVREGHAVSIAS
;
A
#
# COMPACT_ATOMS: atom_id res chain seq x y z
N MET A 1 29.52 13.09 11.28
CA MET A 1 28.31 12.27 11.06
C MET A 1 27.62 12.75 9.80
N LYS A 2 27.22 11.84 8.92
CA LYS A 2 26.48 12.17 7.70
C LYS A 2 24.99 12.16 8.01
N SER A 3 24.25 13.20 7.63
CA SER A 3 22.79 13.17 7.73
C SER A 3 22.21 12.21 6.70
N ILE A 4 21.27 11.36 7.11
CA ILE A 4 20.62 10.37 6.26
C ILE A 4 19.14 10.27 6.64
N ASP A 5 18.29 10.10 5.64
CA ASP A 5 16.87 9.82 5.83
C ASP A 5 16.65 8.40 6.36
N ILE A 6 15.64 8.19 7.19
CA ILE A 6 15.38 6.86 7.75
C ILE A 6 15.03 5.84 6.67
N GLU A 7 14.33 6.24 5.60
CA GLU A 7 14.03 5.35 4.47
C GLU A 7 15.31 4.85 3.81
N ASP A 8 16.25 5.76 3.51
CA ASP A 8 17.56 5.42 2.92
C ASP A 8 18.41 4.57 3.86
N LEU A 9 18.41 4.87 5.16
CA LEU A 9 19.16 4.12 6.17
C LEU A 9 18.66 2.68 6.27
N VAL A 10 17.33 2.49 6.31
CA VAL A 10 16.71 1.16 6.35
C VAL A 10 16.99 0.42 5.04
N HIS A 11 16.82 1.08 3.89
CA HIS A 11 17.11 0.46 2.59
C HIS A 11 18.55 -0.03 2.50
N TRP A 12 19.51 0.83 2.84
CA TRP A 12 20.94 0.48 2.88
C TRP A 12 21.24 -0.65 3.86
N ALA A 13 20.69 -0.60 5.09
CA ALA A 13 20.92 -1.63 6.09
C ALA A 13 20.35 -2.99 5.65
N LEU A 14 19.18 -3.01 5.02
CA LEU A 14 18.55 -4.25 4.57
C LEU A 14 19.18 -4.78 3.28
N ARG A 15 19.43 -3.93 2.29
CA ARG A 15 19.92 -4.32 0.96
C ARG A 15 21.42 -4.52 0.91
N ASP A 16 22.18 -3.54 1.41
CA ASP A 16 23.64 -3.53 1.27
C ASP A 16 24.34 -4.24 2.43
N GLN A 17 23.75 -4.20 3.62
CA GLN A 17 24.30 -4.85 4.82
C GLN A 17 23.61 -6.19 5.13
N ALA A 18 22.53 -6.56 4.42
CA ALA A 18 21.79 -7.82 4.58
C ALA A 18 21.26 -8.08 6.01
N VAL A 19 20.98 -7.03 6.77
CA VAL A 19 20.55 -7.11 8.19
C VAL A 19 19.23 -7.88 8.37
N GLY A 20 18.38 -7.89 7.35
CA GLY A 20 17.05 -8.52 7.38
C GLY A 20 17.02 -10.02 7.07
N HIS A 21 18.14 -10.63 6.69
CA HIS A 21 18.15 -12.02 6.23
C HIS A 21 17.75 -13.01 7.34
N ASP A 22 17.99 -12.67 8.60
CA ASP A 22 17.57 -13.47 9.75
C ASP A 22 16.17 -13.08 10.28
N LEU A 23 15.57 -12.01 9.74
CA LEU A 23 14.29 -11.45 10.20
C LEU A 23 13.09 -11.93 9.40
N SER A 24 13.31 -12.53 8.23
CA SER A 24 12.25 -13.16 7.47
C SER A 24 11.86 -14.47 8.16
N GLU A 25 10.99 -14.39 9.17
CA GLU A 25 10.27 -15.54 9.71
C GLU A 25 9.49 -16.18 8.55
N GLY A 26 9.89 -17.38 8.15
CA GLY A 26 9.26 -18.10 7.05
C GLY A 26 9.70 -17.65 5.65
N GLY A 27 10.98 -17.30 5.46
CA GLY A 27 11.53 -16.98 4.14
C GLY A 27 10.98 -17.92 3.06
N PHE A 28 10.19 -17.37 2.13
CA PHE A 28 9.52 -18.11 1.06
C PHE A 28 10.54 -18.99 0.31
N GLY A 29 10.52 -20.28 0.63
CA GLY A 29 11.40 -21.31 0.08
C GLY A 29 11.57 -22.46 1.07
N PRO A 30 11.91 -23.65 0.59
CA PRO A 30 12.02 -24.83 1.44
C PRO A 30 13.02 -24.60 2.57
N GLU A 31 12.58 -24.87 3.80
CA GLU A 31 13.45 -24.87 4.98
C GLU A 31 14.56 -25.89 4.80
N GLY A 32 15.78 -25.39 4.59
CA GLY A 32 16.94 -26.21 4.36
C GLY A 32 18.08 -25.31 3.92
N LEU A 33 19.26 -25.52 4.48
CA LEU A 33 20.50 -24.82 4.18
C LEU A 33 20.57 -24.47 2.68
N ARG A 34 20.31 -23.20 2.33
CA ARG A 34 20.47 -22.70 0.96
C ARG A 34 21.95 -22.74 0.66
N SER A 35 22.41 -23.88 0.16
CA SER A 35 23.76 -24.04 -0.34
C SER A 35 23.97 -23.04 -1.48
N SER A 36 25.22 -22.65 -1.74
CA SER A 36 25.59 -21.79 -2.86
C SER A 36 24.99 -22.29 -4.19
N TRP A 37 24.77 -23.61 -4.29
CA TRP A 37 24.18 -24.29 -5.44
C TRP A 37 22.70 -24.04 -5.64
N HIS A 38 21.95 -23.61 -4.62
CA HIS A 38 20.52 -23.34 -4.76
C HIS A 38 20.23 -22.20 -5.76
N SER A 39 21.12 -21.19 -5.82
CA SER A 39 21.04 -20.15 -6.84
C SER A 39 21.19 -20.73 -8.24
N VAL A 40 22.15 -21.63 -8.45
CA VAL A 40 22.39 -22.33 -9.72
C VAL A 40 21.20 -23.23 -10.08
N GLU A 41 20.68 -23.99 -9.12
CA GLU A 41 19.50 -24.85 -9.30
C GLU A 41 18.27 -24.02 -9.73
N THR A 42 18.04 -22.89 -9.07
CA THR A 42 16.93 -21.98 -9.39
C THR A 42 17.06 -21.42 -10.80
N ILE A 43 18.29 -21.07 -11.21
CA ILE A 43 18.58 -20.62 -12.59
C ILE A 43 18.28 -21.73 -13.60
N LEU A 44 18.70 -22.96 -13.30
CA LEU A 44 18.45 -24.11 -14.17
C LEU A 44 16.96 -24.46 -14.28
N GLN A 45 16.19 -24.32 -13.20
CA GLN A 45 14.75 -24.59 -13.19
C GLN A 45 13.94 -23.52 -13.91
N LEU A 46 14.24 -22.25 -13.69
CA LEU A 46 13.46 -21.13 -14.24
C LEU A 46 13.96 -20.65 -15.60
N GLY A 47 15.16 -21.08 -16.02
CA GLY A 47 15.80 -20.63 -17.25
C GLY A 47 16.19 -19.14 -17.24
N THR A 48 16.13 -18.49 -16.07
CA THR A 48 16.47 -17.08 -15.89
C THR A 48 17.25 -16.87 -14.61
N ARG A 49 18.08 -15.81 -14.59
CA ARG A 49 18.83 -15.42 -13.40
C ARG A 49 17.89 -14.84 -12.37
N VAL A 50 17.58 -15.60 -11.32
CA VAL A 50 16.92 -15.05 -10.13
C VAL A 50 17.97 -14.33 -9.30
N ASP A 51 17.73 -13.05 -9.05
CA ASP A 51 18.58 -12.27 -8.16
C ASP A 51 18.32 -12.72 -6.72
N THR A 52 19.07 -13.74 -6.29
CA THR A 52 19.11 -14.14 -4.89
C THR A 52 20.02 -13.14 -4.19
N PHE A 53 19.43 -12.08 -3.61
CA PHE A 53 20.14 -11.02 -2.87
C PHE A 53 21.34 -11.62 -2.12
N GLY A 54 22.55 -11.29 -2.60
CA GLY A 54 23.76 -11.92 -2.12
C GLY A 54 23.90 -11.70 -0.63
N ARG A 55 24.11 -12.78 0.13
CA ARG A 55 24.62 -12.73 1.51
C ARG A 55 25.69 -11.64 1.55
N ALA A 56 25.56 -10.64 2.43
CA ALA A 56 26.49 -9.52 2.57
C ALA A 56 27.90 -10.01 2.24
N ASN A 57 28.44 -9.55 1.11
CA ASN A 57 29.65 -10.08 0.48
C ASN A 57 30.64 -10.50 1.57
N GLY A 58 30.85 -11.82 1.73
CA GLY A 58 31.40 -12.49 2.93
C GLY A 58 32.83 -12.14 3.34
N LYS A 59 33.21 -10.87 3.25
CA LYS A 59 34.50 -10.28 3.61
C LYS A 59 34.35 -8.97 4.40
N GLY A 60 33.17 -8.38 4.51
CA GLY A 60 32.96 -7.15 5.29
C GLY A 60 32.37 -7.43 6.66
N THR A 61 32.98 -6.91 7.72
CA THR A 61 32.30 -6.73 9.01
C THR A 61 31.10 -5.80 8.80
N MET A 62 29.91 -6.23 9.23
CA MET A 62 28.69 -5.41 9.14
C MET A 62 28.91 -4.07 9.87
N HIS A 63 28.44 -2.98 9.28
CA HIS A 63 28.57 -1.67 9.91
C HIS A 63 27.80 -1.61 11.24
N PRO A 64 28.35 -1.03 12.33
CA PRO A 64 27.68 -1.00 13.64
C PRO A 64 26.29 -0.36 13.60
N ASP A 65 26.12 0.75 12.88
CA ASP A 65 24.80 1.37 12.69
C ASP A 65 23.79 0.43 12.00
N ALA A 66 24.22 -0.45 11.10
CA ALA A 66 23.34 -1.42 10.45
C ALA A 66 22.91 -2.53 11.42
N VAL A 67 23.81 -2.98 12.29
CA VAL A 67 23.47 -3.91 13.40
C VAL A 67 22.39 -3.30 14.29
N LEU A 68 22.53 -2.01 14.65
CA LEU A 68 21.54 -1.30 15.47
C LEU A 68 20.17 -1.19 14.78
N VAL A 69 20.13 -0.95 13.46
CA VAL A 69 18.88 -1.00 12.68
C VAL A 69 18.23 -2.37 12.80
N GLY A 70 19.01 -3.45 12.67
CA GLY A 70 18.51 -4.83 12.80
C GLY A 70 17.96 -5.15 14.18
N GLU A 71 18.67 -4.77 15.24
CA GLU A 71 18.19 -4.90 16.61
C GLU A 71 16.89 -4.12 16.83
N ALA A 72 16.82 -2.89 16.35
CA ALA A 72 15.63 -2.07 16.47
C ALA A 72 14.44 -2.70 15.73
N LEU A 73 14.64 -3.20 14.51
CA LEU A 73 13.61 -3.92 13.74
C LEU A 73 13.13 -5.19 14.46
N ARG A 74 14.02 -5.95 15.12
CA ARG A 74 13.62 -7.14 15.92
C ARG A 74 12.68 -6.77 17.07
N GLY A 75 12.86 -5.59 17.66
CA GLY A 75 12.06 -5.13 18.79
C GLY A 75 10.72 -4.49 18.42
N MET A 76 10.42 -4.31 17.13
CA MET A 76 9.15 -3.74 16.66
C MET A 76 8.01 -4.75 16.71
N ASP A 77 6.77 -4.24 16.72
CA ASP A 77 5.58 -5.06 16.51
C ASP A 77 5.67 -5.80 15.16
N GLU A 78 5.10 -7.00 15.09
CA GLU A 78 5.19 -7.86 13.91
C GLU A 78 4.63 -7.18 12.66
N HIS A 79 3.51 -6.46 12.78
CA HIS A 79 2.88 -5.79 11.64
C HIS A 79 3.76 -4.65 11.11
N GLU A 80 4.20 -3.76 12.00
CA GLU A 80 5.09 -2.64 11.66
C GLU A 80 6.42 -3.12 11.07
N ARG A 81 7.00 -4.15 11.69
CA ARG A 81 8.23 -4.81 11.23
C ARG A 81 8.07 -5.33 9.80
N ARG A 82 6.96 -6.03 9.51
CA ARG A 82 6.68 -6.58 8.18
C ARG A 82 6.57 -5.48 7.12
N LEU A 83 5.89 -4.37 7.44
CA LEU A 83 5.79 -3.22 6.54
C LEU A 83 7.16 -2.61 6.26
N VAL A 84 7.93 -2.29 7.30
CA VAL A 84 9.26 -1.67 7.14
C VAL A 84 10.23 -2.60 6.41
N LEU A 85 10.21 -3.90 6.67
CA LEU A 85 11.03 -4.87 5.94
C LEU A 85 10.63 -4.95 4.47
N GLY A 86 9.34 -5.10 4.16
CA GLY A 86 8.87 -5.24 2.78
C GLY A 86 9.24 -4.04 1.92
N TYR A 87 8.89 -2.83 2.37
CA TYR A 87 9.15 -1.59 1.64
C TYR A 87 10.61 -1.15 1.73
N GLY A 88 11.26 -1.37 2.87
CA GLY A 88 12.68 -1.09 3.05
C GLY A 88 13.57 -1.94 2.14
N MET A 89 13.28 -3.23 1.98
CA MET A 89 14.00 -4.10 1.03
C MET A 89 13.78 -3.67 -0.42
N ALA A 90 12.53 -3.37 -0.79
CA ALA A 90 12.19 -2.94 -2.13
C ALA A 90 12.77 -1.55 -2.48
N GLY A 91 13.00 -0.70 -1.46
CA GLY A 91 13.35 0.71 -1.67
C GLY A 91 12.17 1.50 -2.25
N THR A 92 10.95 1.07 -1.94
CA THR A 92 9.70 1.68 -2.41
C THR A 92 8.84 2.10 -1.22
N ARG A 93 7.69 2.68 -1.49
CA ARG A 93 6.70 3.09 -0.49
C ARG A 93 5.40 2.32 -0.73
N PRO A 94 4.53 2.18 0.29
CA PRO A 94 3.17 1.73 0.07
C PRO A 94 2.46 2.64 -0.93
N ASP A 95 1.72 2.04 -1.87
CA ASP A 95 0.88 2.79 -2.80
C ASP A 95 -0.30 3.41 -2.04
N TRP A 96 -0.57 4.68 -2.34
CA TRP A 96 -1.61 5.49 -1.68
C TRP A 96 -2.39 6.35 -2.67
N ASP A 97 -1.91 6.46 -3.92
CA ASP A 97 -2.38 7.32 -5.00
C ASP A 97 -3.57 6.70 -5.75
N TYR A 98 -4.52 6.18 -4.97
CA TYR A 98 -5.78 5.72 -5.53
C TYR A 98 -6.69 6.92 -5.78
N GLU A 99 -6.97 7.20 -7.04
CA GLU A 99 -8.00 8.14 -7.46
C GLU A 99 -9.29 7.33 -7.74
N PRO A 100 -10.27 7.34 -6.81
CA PRO A 100 -11.47 6.54 -6.98
C PRO A 100 -12.34 7.15 -8.08
N GLU A 101 -12.55 6.39 -9.15
CA GLU A 101 -13.39 6.81 -10.28
C GLU A 101 -14.82 6.28 -10.11
N LEU A 102 -15.82 7.12 -10.39
CA LEU A 102 -17.20 6.68 -10.54
C LEU A 102 -17.36 5.96 -11.88
N ARG A 103 -17.67 4.66 -11.83
CA ARG A 103 -17.90 3.83 -13.01
C ARG A 103 -19.30 3.21 -12.99
N PRO A 104 -19.93 2.99 -14.16
CA PRO A 104 -21.18 2.25 -14.23
C PRO A 104 -20.99 0.84 -13.66
N PHE A 105 -21.94 0.38 -12.84
CA PHE A 105 -21.94 -1.00 -12.39
C PHE A 105 -22.15 -1.94 -13.59
N ILE A 106 -21.19 -2.83 -13.86
CA ILE A 106 -21.24 -3.76 -14.99
C ILE A 106 -21.86 -5.06 -14.52
N GLY A 107 -23.04 -5.40 -15.05
CA GLY A 107 -23.72 -6.65 -14.75
C GLY A 107 -23.02 -7.86 -15.36
N ALA A 108 -23.51 -9.07 -15.04
CA ALA A 108 -22.94 -10.34 -15.50
C ALA A 108 -22.86 -10.50 -17.04
N ASN A 109 -23.62 -9.69 -17.79
CA ASN A 109 -23.61 -9.67 -19.25
C ASN A 109 -22.57 -8.70 -19.87
N GLY A 110 -21.71 -8.09 -19.05
CA GLY A 110 -20.70 -7.13 -19.51
C GLY A 110 -21.26 -5.76 -19.90
N LYS A 111 -22.53 -5.47 -19.57
CA LYS A 111 -23.17 -4.18 -19.87
C LYS A 111 -23.51 -3.44 -18.56
N PRO A 112 -23.60 -2.10 -18.60
CA PRO A 112 -24.08 -1.33 -17.46
C PRO A 112 -25.45 -1.82 -16.99
N GLU A 113 -25.58 -2.05 -15.70
CA GLU A 113 -26.87 -2.37 -15.10
C GLU A 113 -27.72 -1.10 -15.05
N VAL A 114 -28.84 -1.14 -15.76
CA VAL A 114 -29.83 -0.07 -15.77
C VAL A 114 -31.01 -0.54 -14.94
N VAL A 115 -31.21 0.11 -13.80
CA VAL A 115 -32.37 -0.10 -12.95
C VAL A 115 -33.59 0.38 -13.73
N LYS A 116 -34.54 -0.53 -13.93
CA LYS A 116 -35.79 -0.25 -14.65
C LYS A 116 -36.93 -0.05 -13.66
N ARG A 117 -37.86 0.84 -14.01
CA ARG A 117 -39.13 1.02 -13.31
C ARG A 117 -40.27 0.54 -14.19
N VAL A 118 -41.21 -0.19 -13.61
CA VAL A 118 -42.44 -0.59 -14.31
C VAL A 118 -43.40 0.59 -14.35
N GLU A 119 -43.81 1.00 -15.54
CA GLU A 119 -44.77 2.09 -15.74
C GLU A 119 -45.95 1.61 -16.61
N ARG A 120 -47.16 2.16 -16.35
CA ARG A 120 -48.36 1.84 -17.11
C ARG A 120 -48.44 2.72 -18.37
N GLY A 121 -48.17 2.12 -19.53
CA GLY A 121 -48.34 2.74 -20.84
C GLY A 121 -49.71 2.48 -21.46
N GLN A 122 -49.96 3.08 -22.63
CA GLN A 122 -51.22 2.92 -23.38
C GLN A 122 -51.53 1.47 -23.78
N ARG A 123 -50.50 0.61 -23.92
CA ARG A 123 -50.63 -0.80 -24.28
C ARG A 123 -50.40 -1.77 -23.10
N GLY A 124 -50.40 -1.28 -21.86
CA GLY A 124 -50.13 -2.09 -20.66
C GLY A 124 -48.86 -1.68 -19.91
N LEU A 125 -48.41 -2.53 -18.99
CA LEU A 125 -47.20 -2.28 -18.19
C LEU A 125 -45.94 -2.47 -19.05
N ARG A 126 -44.98 -1.55 -18.94
CA ARG A 126 -43.67 -1.64 -19.61
C ARG A 126 -42.55 -1.24 -18.65
N ASP A 127 -41.38 -1.82 -18.86
CA ASP A 127 -40.17 -1.40 -18.18
C ASP A 127 -39.58 -0.16 -18.86
N VAL A 128 -39.29 0.86 -18.06
CA VAL A 128 -38.64 2.09 -18.52
C VAL A 128 -37.30 2.25 -17.79
N PRO A 129 -36.19 2.53 -18.49
CA PRO A 129 -34.92 2.89 -17.87
C PRO A 129 -35.12 4.03 -16.85
N HIS A 130 -34.74 3.79 -15.60
CA HIS A 130 -34.92 4.78 -14.53
C HIS A 130 -33.60 5.43 -14.11
N ARG A 131 -32.58 4.60 -13.82
CA ARG A 131 -31.24 5.07 -13.47
C ARG A 131 -30.18 4.01 -13.77
N CYS A 132 -28.93 4.42 -13.82
CA CYS A 132 -27.77 3.53 -13.82
C CYS A 132 -27.09 3.64 -12.46
N ASP A 133 -26.86 2.51 -11.80
CA ASP A 133 -26.13 2.51 -10.53
C ASP A 133 -24.63 2.68 -10.83
N LEU A 134 -23.98 3.57 -10.09
CA LEU A 134 -22.54 3.84 -10.20
C LEU A 134 -21.82 3.22 -8.99
N GLU A 135 -20.61 2.72 -9.22
CA GLU A 135 -19.69 2.25 -8.19
C GLU A 135 -18.38 3.04 -8.23
N LEU A 136 -17.78 3.29 -7.07
CA LEU A 136 -16.43 3.84 -6.97
C LEU A 136 -15.41 2.71 -7.14
N ARG A 137 -14.44 2.91 -8.04
CA ARG A 137 -13.34 1.96 -8.30
C ARG A 137 -11.99 2.66 -8.19
N PRO A 138 -11.09 2.23 -7.28
CA PRO A 138 -11.33 1.24 -6.23
C PRO A 138 -12.40 1.71 -5.22
N SER A 139 -12.96 0.78 -4.45
CA SER A 139 -13.95 1.13 -3.43
C SER A 139 -13.32 1.97 -2.32
N LEU A 140 -14.12 2.76 -1.60
CA LEU A 140 -13.65 3.56 -0.47
C LEU A 140 -12.97 2.73 0.62
N GLU A 141 -13.42 1.49 0.82
CA GLU A 141 -12.78 0.56 1.76
C GLU A 141 -11.35 0.20 1.33
N VAL A 142 -11.13 -0.06 0.04
CA VAL A 142 -9.79 -0.34 -0.49
C VAL A 142 -8.89 0.89 -0.36
N VAL A 143 -9.41 2.08 -0.68
CA VAL A 143 -8.68 3.34 -0.53
C VAL A 143 -8.31 3.59 0.95
N ALA A 144 -9.27 3.44 1.86
CA ALA A 144 -9.06 3.62 3.29
C ALA A 144 -8.03 2.60 3.84
N HIS A 145 -8.09 1.35 3.37
CA HIS A 145 -7.13 0.33 3.75
C HIS A 145 -5.71 0.67 3.27
N ALA A 146 -5.55 1.10 2.02
CA ALA A 146 -4.27 1.55 1.48
C ALA A 146 -3.70 2.74 2.27
N TRP A 147 -4.55 3.72 2.59
CA TRP A 147 -4.15 4.85 3.43
C TRP A 147 -3.74 4.41 4.83
N SER A 148 -4.44 3.46 5.45
CA SER A 148 -4.04 2.89 6.74
C SER A 148 -2.65 2.26 6.67
N ILE A 149 -2.40 1.38 5.68
CA ILE A 149 -1.10 0.74 5.47
C ILE A 149 0.01 1.79 5.34
N TYR A 150 -0.24 2.84 4.55
CA TYR A 150 0.73 3.92 4.39
C TYR A 150 1.02 4.66 5.71
N ARG A 151 -0.02 4.97 6.49
CA ARG A 151 0.14 5.64 7.80
C ARG A 151 0.94 4.76 8.75
N ASP A 152 0.59 3.50 8.86
CA ASP A 152 1.22 2.55 9.78
C ASP A 152 2.71 2.39 9.43
N TRP A 153 3.02 2.20 8.15
CA TRP A 153 4.40 2.16 7.66
C TRP A 153 5.17 3.45 8.00
N ARG A 154 4.57 4.63 7.77
CA ARG A 154 5.24 5.90 8.02
C ARG A 154 5.45 6.15 9.52
N PHE A 155 4.48 5.80 10.36
CA PHE A 155 4.61 5.89 11.82
C PHE A 155 5.69 4.96 12.34
N ALA A 156 5.73 3.72 11.85
CA ALA A 156 6.78 2.76 12.16
C ALA A 156 8.19 3.31 11.83
N LEU A 157 8.35 3.95 10.66
CA LEU A 157 9.62 4.62 10.31
C LEU A 157 9.95 5.80 11.22
N ALA A 158 8.97 6.64 11.57
CA ALA A 158 9.19 7.77 12.47
C ALA A 158 9.61 7.30 13.88
N PHE A 159 8.96 6.25 14.39
CA PHE A 159 9.31 5.62 15.66
C PHE A 159 10.72 5.02 15.62
N LEU A 160 11.04 4.28 14.56
CA LEU A 160 12.36 3.71 14.34
C LEU A 160 13.45 4.78 14.30
N ALA A 161 13.21 5.89 13.60
CA ALA A 161 14.13 7.02 13.56
C ALA A 161 14.37 7.63 14.95
N ALA A 162 13.33 7.78 15.76
CA ALA A 162 13.44 8.29 17.13
C ALA A 162 14.27 7.34 18.03
N LEU A 163 14.05 6.03 17.90
CA LEU A 163 14.78 5.00 18.65
C LEU A 163 16.27 4.94 18.28
N LEU A 164 16.59 5.10 16.99
CA LEU A 164 17.96 5.01 16.49
C LEU A 164 18.78 6.28 16.73
N ARG A 165 18.15 7.46 16.72
CA ARG A 165 18.86 8.75 16.81
C ARG A 165 19.91 8.86 17.94
N PRO A 166 19.67 8.41 19.18
CA PRO A 166 20.69 8.49 20.23
C PRO A 166 21.76 7.39 20.16
N ARG A 167 21.59 6.37 19.31
CA ARG A 167 22.44 5.17 19.27
C ARG A 167 23.39 5.13 18.07
N LEU A 168 23.06 5.82 16.98
CA LEU A 168 23.87 5.81 15.76
C LEU A 168 25.19 6.58 15.95
N THR A 169 26.26 6.02 15.41
CA THR A 169 27.62 6.56 15.58
C THR A 169 28.13 7.29 14.35
N SER A 170 27.79 6.80 13.16
CA SER A 170 28.29 7.36 11.89
C SER A 170 27.23 8.19 11.16
N HIS A 171 25.97 7.85 11.36
CA HIS A 171 24.82 8.50 10.72
C HIS A 171 24.01 9.35 11.70
N ALA A 172 23.58 10.53 11.24
CA ALA A 172 22.59 11.37 11.92
C ALA A 172 21.24 11.19 11.22
N VAL A 173 20.39 10.32 11.77
CA VAL A 173 19.12 9.95 11.14
C VAL A 173 18.06 11.05 11.26
N THR A 174 17.43 11.38 10.14
CA THR A 174 16.25 12.24 10.07
C THR A 174 14.97 11.39 10.08
N GLY A 175 13.83 12.02 10.36
CA GLY A 175 12.53 11.35 10.18
C GLY A 175 12.24 11.07 8.70
N PRO A 176 11.18 10.31 8.40
CA PRO A 176 10.82 9.95 7.02
C PRO A 176 10.55 11.20 6.19
N ARG A 177 11.15 11.28 5.00
CA ARG A 177 10.86 12.33 4.01
C ARG A 177 9.46 12.20 3.41
N ALA A 178 8.86 11.00 3.48
CA ALA A 178 7.49 10.79 3.04
C ALA A 178 6.49 11.74 3.76
N PRO A 179 5.58 12.41 3.03
CA PRO A 179 4.57 13.28 3.63
C PRO A 179 3.60 12.48 4.52
N PHE A 180 3.00 13.15 5.50
CA PHE A 180 2.11 12.49 6.46
C PHE A 180 0.81 11.99 5.82
N GLU A 181 0.18 12.84 5.01
CA GLU A 181 -1.10 12.57 4.33
C GLU A 181 -0.97 13.00 2.87
N PRO A 182 -0.25 12.23 2.02
CA PRO A 182 0.01 12.61 0.64
C PRO A 182 -1.27 12.81 -0.19
N TRP A 183 -2.35 12.10 0.14
CA TRP A 183 -3.64 12.22 -0.54
C TRP A 183 -4.37 13.54 -0.30
N LEU A 184 -4.06 14.30 0.76
CA LEU A 184 -4.69 15.61 0.98
C LEU A 184 -4.25 16.67 -0.04
N GLY A 185 -3.09 16.49 -0.69
CA GLY A 185 -2.65 17.34 -1.79
C GLY A 185 -3.24 16.98 -3.15
N MET A 186 -3.99 15.88 -3.25
CA MET A 186 -4.61 15.42 -4.49
C MET A 186 -6.02 15.97 -4.61
N GLY A 187 -6.19 17.24 -5.01
CA GLY A 187 -7.39 17.81 -5.65
C GLY A 187 -8.77 17.66 -5.00
N ILE A 188 -8.96 16.89 -3.92
CA ILE A 188 -10.26 16.68 -3.27
C ILE A 188 -10.69 17.98 -2.59
N SER A 189 -9.75 18.78 -2.09
CA SER A 189 -10.06 20.13 -1.62
C SER A 189 -10.62 21.00 -2.74
N ASP A 190 -10.00 20.97 -3.93
CA ASP A 190 -10.50 21.72 -5.09
C ASP A 190 -11.88 21.19 -5.54
N LEU A 191 -12.09 19.87 -5.50
CA LEU A 191 -13.33 19.22 -5.91
C LEU A 191 -14.47 19.42 -4.89
N ILE A 192 -14.15 19.46 -3.58
CA ILE A 192 -15.12 19.78 -2.52
C ILE A 192 -15.47 21.27 -2.56
N GLU A 193 -14.49 22.17 -2.77
CA GLU A 193 -14.77 23.59 -2.97
C GLU A 193 -15.68 23.80 -4.20
N GLU A 194 -15.38 23.16 -5.33
CA GLU A 194 -16.18 23.25 -6.55
C GLU A 194 -17.61 22.69 -6.35
N LEU A 195 -17.76 21.56 -5.65
CA LEU A 195 -19.08 20.98 -5.35
C LEU A 195 -19.88 21.84 -4.34
N MET A 196 -19.21 22.45 -3.36
CA MET A 196 -19.84 23.36 -2.41
C MET A 196 -20.28 24.67 -3.10
N GLU A 197 -19.51 25.17 -4.07
CA GLU A 197 -19.88 26.33 -4.89
C GLU A 197 -21.06 26.02 -5.82
N GLN A 198 -21.10 24.84 -6.44
CA GLN A 198 -22.21 24.42 -7.32
C GLN A 198 -23.53 24.16 -6.56
N GLY A 199 -23.44 23.72 -5.30
CA GLY A 199 -24.60 23.48 -4.43
C GLY A 199 -25.41 24.73 -4.07
N GLN A 200 -24.83 25.93 -4.19
CA GLN A 200 -25.54 27.19 -3.93
C GLN A 200 -26.35 27.70 -5.13
N GLY A 201 -26.16 27.14 -6.34
CA GLY A 201 -26.78 27.64 -7.58
C GLY A 201 -27.91 26.78 -8.19
N ALA A 202 -28.01 25.49 -7.86
CA ALA A 202 -28.78 24.54 -8.66
C ALA A 202 -30.10 24.06 -8.01
N GLY A 203 -31.11 24.93 -7.99
CA GLY A 203 -32.51 24.52 -7.83
C GLY A 203 -33.06 23.90 -9.11
N ARG A 204 -32.70 22.65 -9.47
CA ARG A 204 -33.49 21.78 -10.40
C ARG A 204 -33.02 20.32 -10.38
N GLN A 205 -34.01 19.42 -10.35
CA GLN A 205 -33.94 18.04 -9.86
C GLN A 205 -33.33 17.03 -10.83
N GLY A 206 -32.41 16.22 -10.31
CA GLY A 206 -32.06 14.87 -10.78
C GLY A 206 -31.40 14.13 -9.62
N THR A 207 -32.08 13.16 -9.02
CA THR A 207 -31.59 12.42 -7.85
C THR A 207 -30.63 11.30 -8.28
N VAL A 208 -29.33 11.48 -8.01
CA VAL A 208 -28.31 10.42 -8.08
C VAL A 208 -28.27 9.72 -6.72
N SER A 209 -28.39 8.39 -6.70
CA SER A 209 -28.28 7.57 -5.49
C SER A 209 -27.00 6.76 -5.58
N VAL A 210 -26.02 7.05 -4.72
CA VAL A 210 -24.82 6.22 -4.55
C VAL A 210 -25.18 5.05 -3.63
N ARG A 211 -24.86 3.83 -4.05
CA ARG A 211 -24.99 2.65 -3.19
C ARG A 211 -23.63 2.39 -2.54
N GLU A 212 -23.57 2.49 -1.21
CA GLU A 212 -22.49 1.88 -0.44
C GLU A 212 -22.70 0.36 -0.47
N GLY A 213 -21.81 -0.36 -1.17
CA GLY A 213 -21.84 -1.82 -1.24
C GLY A 213 -21.46 -2.44 0.09
N HIS A 214 -22.39 -2.53 1.04
CA HIS A 214 -22.28 -3.44 2.17
C HIS A 214 -22.72 -4.84 1.75
N ALA A 215 -21.78 -5.79 1.68
CA ALA A 215 -22.09 -7.21 1.67
C ALA A 215 -21.01 -8.00 2.42
N VAL A 216 -21.11 -7.99 3.76
CA VAL A 216 -20.48 -8.99 4.61
C VAL A 216 -21.61 -9.76 5.30
N SER A 217 -21.97 -10.90 4.73
CA SER A 217 -22.82 -11.90 5.37
C SER A 217 -21.90 -12.97 5.96
N ILE A 218 -21.59 -12.85 7.25
CA ILE A 218 -20.94 -13.93 8.01
C ILE A 218 -22.06 -14.88 8.43
N ALA A 219 -22.13 -16.03 7.75
CA ALA A 219 -22.91 -17.16 8.22
C ALA A 219 -22.13 -17.87 9.35
N SER A 220 -22.80 -18.04 10.49
CA SER A 220 -22.35 -18.82 11.64
C SER A 220 -22.24 -20.32 11.35
#